data_AF-A0A940YJE6-F1
#
_entry.id   AF-A0A940YJE6-F1
#
_cell.length_a   1.000
_cell.length_b   1.000
_cell.length_c   1.000
_cell.angle_alpha   90.00
_cell.angle_beta   90.00
_cell.angle_gamma   90.00
#
_symmetry.space_group_name_H-M   'P 1'
#
loop_
_entity.id
_entity.type
_entity.pdbx_description
1 polymer ?
#
loop_
_entity_poly.entity_id
_entity_poly.type
_entity_poly.pdbx_seq_one_letter_code
_entity_poly.pdbx_strand_id
1 'polypeptide(L)'
;MKLSNTMLRGYLRRIALGYLGRSDEPSEDPADFDASIDEVRLAAEAAGDLPWLKLGLDHLLTTPGIRLRDYCGDQFPYTEHALYDLFLHTWQVLWPDEPLSAPGEGALLELEEMPTAQWVAFKAGG
;
A
#
# COMPACT_ATOMS: atom_id res chain seq x y z
N MET A 1 -16.32 4.41 -5.36
CA MET A 1 -15.87 3.11 -5.93
C MET A 1 -15.41 2.23 -4.78
N LYS A 2 -15.73 0.93 -4.78
CA LYS A 2 -15.35 0.03 -3.68
C LYS A 2 -13.97 -0.56 -3.89
N LEU A 3 -13.21 -0.71 -2.81
CA LEU A 3 -11.88 -1.32 -2.84
C LEU A 3 -11.64 -2.15 -1.57
N SER A 4 -10.97 -3.30 -1.71
CA SER A 4 -10.71 -4.19 -0.57
C SER A 4 -9.65 -3.62 0.37
N ASN A 5 -10.06 -3.31 1.59
CA ASN A 5 -9.16 -2.89 2.67
C ASN A 5 -8.15 -4.00 3.01
N THR A 6 -8.61 -5.25 3.06
CA THR A 6 -7.77 -6.45 3.29
C THR A 6 -6.64 -6.57 2.27
N MET A 7 -6.93 -6.31 0.99
CA MET A 7 -5.92 -6.34 -0.08
C MET A 7 -4.84 -5.29 0.16
N LEU A 8 -5.22 -4.04 0.44
CA LEU A 8 -4.26 -2.97 0.74
C LEU A 8 -3.41 -3.30 1.96
N ARG A 9 -4.04 -3.73 3.06
CA ARG A 9 -3.31 -4.16 4.26
C ARG A 9 -2.32 -5.28 3.95
N GLY A 10 -2.71 -6.24 3.13
CA GLY A 10 -1.85 -7.36 2.72
C GLY A 10 -0.56 -6.89 2.03
N TYR A 11 -0.67 -6.02 1.04
CA TYR A 11 0.49 -5.51 0.32
C TYR A 11 1.33 -4.55 1.14
N LEU A 12 0.72 -3.57 1.82
CA LEU A 12 1.45 -2.56 2.60
C LEU A 12 2.17 -3.17 3.80
N ARG A 13 1.54 -4.15 4.47
CA ARG A 13 2.21 -4.94 5.51
C ARG A 13 3.38 -5.74 4.96
N ARG A 14 3.26 -6.29 3.74
CA ARG A 14 4.37 -7.02 3.11
C ARG A 14 5.54 -6.11 2.77
N ILE A 15 5.31 -4.88 2.32
CA ILE A 15 6.37 -3.89 2.12
C ILE A 15 7.10 -3.64 3.43
N ALA A 16 6.36 -3.27 4.48
CA ALA A 16 6.93 -2.97 5.78
C ALA A 16 7.70 -4.17 6.37
N LEU A 17 7.11 -5.38 6.33
CA LEU A 17 7.74 -6.60 6.88
C LEU A 17 8.92 -7.12 6.06
N GLY A 18 8.94 -6.88 4.75
CA GLY A 18 9.94 -7.46 3.86
C GLY A 18 11.37 -7.07 4.26
N TYR A 19 11.56 -5.88 4.82
CA TYR A 19 12.85 -5.44 5.35
C TYR A 19 13.24 -6.16 6.64
N LEU A 20 12.32 -6.27 7.62
CA LEU A 20 12.59 -6.96 8.89
C LEU A 20 12.84 -8.48 8.72
N GLY A 21 12.39 -9.07 7.60
CA GLY A 21 12.76 -10.44 7.24
C GLY A 21 14.22 -10.59 6.79
N ARG A 22 14.90 -9.48 6.47
CA ARG A 22 16.26 -9.42 5.92
C ARG A 22 17.28 -8.70 6.82
N SER A 23 16.80 -7.95 7.81
CA SER A 23 17.60 -7.15 8.74
C SER A 23 17.07 -7.27 10.17
N ASP A 24 17.98 -7.31 11.15
CA ASP A 24 17.65 -7.42 12.57
C ASP A 24 17.16 -6.10 13.20
N GLU A 25 17.38 -4.97 12.53
CA GLU A 25 16.98 -3.64 12.97
C GLU A 25 15.99 -3.00 11.99
N PRO A 26 15.06 -2.13 12.43
CA PRO A 26 14.21 -1.34 11.54
C PRO A 26 15.06 -0.29 10.79
N SER A 27 14.87 -0.16 9.48
CA SER A 27 15.47 0.96 8.72
C SER A 27 14.60 2.20 8.76
N GLU A 28 15.24 3.36 8.81
CA GLU A 28 14.62 4.68 8.63
C GLU A 28 14.71 5.18 7.19
N ASP A 29 15.47 4.50 6.32
CA ASP A 29 15.61 4.86 4.90
C ASP A 29 14.60 4.10 4.03
N PRO A 30 13.66 4.77 3.36
CA PRO A 30 12.71 4.13 2.46
C PRO A 30 13.36 3.33 1.32
N ALA A 31 14.57 3.70 0.87
CA ALA A 31 15.27 3.00 -0.22
C ALA A 31 15.65 1.56 0.14
N ASP A 32 15.82 1.26 1.42
CA ASP A 32 16.09 -0.10 1.91
C ASP A 32 14.93 -1.08 1.65
N PHE A 33 13.74 -0.54 1.33
CA PHE A 33 12.53 -1.32 1.06
C PHE A 33 12.33 -1.62 -0.43
N ASP A 34 13.19 -1.14 -1.34
CA ASP A 34 13.03 -1.30 -2.79
C ASP A 34 12.82 -2.75 -3.22
N ALA A 35 13.56 -3.69 -2.61
CA ALA A 35 13.37 -5.12 -2.88
C ALA A 35 11.98 -5.62 -2.45
N SER A 36 11.46 -5.16 -1.31
CA SER A 36 10.08 -5.50 -0.88
C SER A 36 9.03 -4.87 -1.79
N ILE A 37 9.29 -3.64 -2.25
CA ILE A 37 8.41 -2.91 -3.17
C ILE A 37 8.31 -3.66 -4.50
N ASP A 38 9.43 -4.12 -5.06
CA ASP A 38 9.41 -4.90 -6.31
C ASP A 38 8.72 -6.27 -6.13
N GLU A 39 8.94 -6.96 -5.00
CA GLU A 39 8.20 -8.19 -4.69
C GLU A 39 6.68 -7.96 -4.63
N VAL A 40 6.24 -6.85 -4.03
CA VAL A 40 4.83 -6.46 -3.98
C VAL A 40 4.31 -6.11 -5.35
N ARG A 41 5.08 -5.40 -6.18
CA ARG A 41 4.73 -5.11 -7.58
C ARG A 41 4.46 -6.40 -8.35
N LEU A 42 5.39 -7.34 -8.32
CA LEU A 42 5.26 -8.63 -9.00
C LEU A 42 4.05 -9.42 -8.50
N ALA A 43 3.82 -9.45 -7.19
CA ALA A 43 2.68 -10.14 -6.60
C ALA A 43 1.34 -9.47 -6.96
N ALA A 44 1.29 -8.13 -7.01
CA ALA A 44 0.10 -7.38 -7.41
C ALA A 44 -0.18 -7.53 -8.91
N GLU A 45 0.85 -7.51 -9.76
CA GLU A 45 0.72 -7.77 -11.20
C GLU A 45 0.16 -9.17 -11.47
N ALA A 46 0.73 -10.21 -10.82
CA ALA A 46 0.28 -11.58 -10.97
C ALA A 46 -1.18 -11.80 -10.53
N ALA A 47 -1.65 -11.03 -9.55
CA ALA A 47 -3.03 -11.07 -9.06
C ALA A 47 -4.00 -10.14 -9.81
N GLY A 48 -3.51 -9.32 -10.75
CA GLY A 48 -4.29 -8.27 -11.40
C GLY A 48 -4.72 -7.14 -10.45
N ASP A 49 -3.97 -6.95 -9.36
CA ASP A 49 -4.22 -5.97 -8.30
C ASP A 49 -3.47 -4.66 -8.46
N LEU A 50 -2.46 -4.58 -9.35
CA LEU A 50 -1.61 -3.39 -9.45
C LEU A 50 -2.40 -2.06 -9.66
N PRO A 51 -3.41 -1.98 -10.56
CA PRO A 51 -4.20 -0.76 -10.71
C PRO A 51 -5.00 -0.39 -9.46
N TRP A 52 -5.46 -1.39 -8.71
CA TRP A 52 -6.21 -1.20 -7.46
C TRP A 52 -5.29 -0.78 -6.32
N LEU A 53 -4.09 -1.38 -6.23
CA LEU A 53 -3.07 -0.97 -5.29
C LEU A 53 -2.69 0.50 -5.50
N LYS A 54 -2.54 0.93 -6.75
CA LYS A 54 -2.32 2.34 -7.08
C LYS A 54 -3.40 3.25 -6.51
N LEU A 55 -4.66 2.99 -6.88
CA LEU A 55 -5.80 3.81 -6.42
C LEU A 55 -5.89 3.86 -4.90
N GLY A 56 -5.68 2.72 -4.23
CA GLY A 56 -5.66 2.65 -2.78
C GLY A 56 -4.52 3.46 -2.18
N LEU A 57 -3.30 3.32 -2.69
CA LEU A 57 -2.15 4.04 -2.16
C LEU A 57 -2.29 5.56 -2.34
N ASP A 58 -2.76 6.00 -3.52
CA ASP A 58 -3.09 7.41 -3.77
C ASP A 58 -4.09 7.94 -2.75
N HIS A 59 -5.18 7.20 -2.53
CA HIS A 59 -6.20 7.56 -1.56
C HIS A 59 -5.65 7.64 -0.12
N LEU A 60 -4.80 6.69 0.29
CA LEU A 60 -4.20 6.67 1.62
C LEU A 60 -3.27 7.87 1.86
N LEU A 61 -2.49 8.28 0.85
CA LEU A 61 -1.53 9.38 0.96
C LEU A 61 -2.20 10.76 0.86
N THR A 62 -3.34 10.86 0.17
CA THR A 62 -3.98 12.14 -0.16
C THR A 62 -5.23 12.45 0.66
N THR A 63 -5.76 11.48 1.42
CA THR A 63 -6.95 11.66 2.25
C THR A 63 -6.56 12.00 3.71
N PRO A 64 -6.94 13.18 4.22
CA PRO A 64 -6.65 13.56 5.61
C PRO A 64 -7.31 12.63 6.63
N GLY A 65 -6.61 12.36 7.73
CA GLY A 65 -7.16 11.65 8.89
C GLY A 65 -7.08 10.13 8.82
N ILE A 66 -6.56 9.56 7.72
CA ILE A 66 -6.23 8.14 7.63
C ILE A 66 -5.02 7.85 8.52
N ARG A 67 -5.12 6.78 9.31
CA ARG A 67 -4.00 6.25 10.11
C ARG A 67 -3.29 5.17 9.32
N LEU A 68 -2.06 5.44 8.87
CA LEU A 68 -1.32 4.52 8.02
C LEU A 68 -0.89 3.27 8.79
N ARG A 69 -0.69 3.36 10.10
CA ARG A 69 -0.37 2.21 10.96
C ARG A 69 -1.43 1.10 10.92
N ASP A 70 -2.69 1.45 10.66
CA ASP A 70 -3.77 0.46 10.52
C ASP A 70 -3.55 -0.49 9.31
N TYR A 71 -2.61 -0.15 8.42
CA TYR A 71 -2.26 -0.92 7.23
C TYR A 71 -0.98 -1.76 7.37
N CYS A 72 -0.14 -1.46 8.36
CA CYS A 72 1.09 -2.21 8.65
C CYS A 72 0.93 -3.14 9.87
N GLY A 73 -0.02 -2.85 10.75
CA GLY A 73 -0.30 -3.60 11.98
C GLY A 73 0.47 -3.06 13.20
N ASP A 74 -0.06 -3.36 14.39
CA ASP A 74 0.38 -2.77 15.68
C ASP A 74 1.82 -3.11 16.09
N GLN A 75 2.43 -4.10 15.42
CA GLN A 75 3.74 -4.63 15.78
C GLN A 75 4.88 -3.82 15.13
N PHE A 76 4.56 -2.80 14.33
CA PHE A 76 5.54 -2.02 13.59
C PHE A 76 6.09 -0.84 14.41
N PRO A 77 7.43 -0.73 14.58
CA PRO A 77 8.05 0.35 15.34
C PRO A 77 8.08 1.69 14.58
N TYR A 78 7.40 1.84 13.44
CA TYR A 78 7.41 3.07 12.65
C TYR A 78 6.39 4.09 13.13
N THR A 79 6.80 5.35 13.14
CA THR A 79 5.90 6.49 13.34
C THR A 79 4.98 6.65 12.13
N GLU A 80 3.86 7.36 12.28
CA GLU A 80 2.98 7.70 11.15
C GLU A 80 3.76 8.44 10.03
N HIS A 81 4.73 9.29 10.41
CA HIS A 81 5.56 10.01 9.44
C HIS A 81 6.47 9.05 8.66
N ALA A 82 7.14 8.13 9.33
CA ALA A 82 7.99 7.14 8.66
C ALA A 82 7.18 6.22 7.74
N LEU A 83 5.95 5.86 8.12
CA LEU A 83 5.05 5.10 7.25
C LEU A 83 4.60 5.92 6.03
N TYR A 84 4.34 7.21 6.21
CA TYR A 84 4.03 8.11 5.11
C TYR A 84 5.19 8.19 4.12
N ASP A 85 6.42 8.38 4.60
CA ASP A 85 7.61 8.46 3.75
C ASP A 85 7.85 7.16 2.99
N LEU A 86 7.70 6.00 3.66
CA LEU A 86 7.80 4.68 3.02
C LEU A 86 6.74 4.49 1.91
N PHE A 87 5.50 4.89 2.17
CA PHE A 87 4.41 4.75 1.21
C PHE A 87 4.51 5.74 0.05
N LEU A 88 4.98 6.96 0.31
CA LEU A 88 5.29 7.94 -0.72
C LEU A 88 6.44 7.46 -1.60
N HIS A 89 7.51 6.92 -1.01
CA HIS A 89 8.60 6.30 -1.75
C HIS A 89 8.11 5.12 -2.60
N THR A 90 7.26 4.26 -2.02
CA THR A 90 6.61 3.17 -2.76
C THR A 90 5.86 3.69 -3.99
N TRP A 91 5.08 4.78 -3.86
CA TRP A 91 4.40 5.39 -4.99
C TRP A 91 5.38 5.83 -6.08
N GLN A 92 6.44 6.54 -5.69
CA GLN A 92 7.44 7.08 -6.61
C GLN A 92 8.22 5.99 -7.35
N VAL A 93 8.52 4.87 -6.68
CA VAL A 93 9.19 3.72 -7.28
C VAL A 93 8.29 3.01 -8.28
N LEU A 94 7.02 2.80 -7.95
CA LEU A 94 6.09 2.03 -8.79
C LEU A 94 5.52 2.85 -9.97
N TRP A 95 5.36 4.17 -9.80
CA TRP A 95 4.78 5.06 -10.80
C TRP A 95 5.59 6.37 -10.93
N PRO A 96 6.86 6.31 -11.36
CA PRO A 96 7.76 7.47 -11.37
C PRO A 96 7.31 8.59 -12.30
N ASP A 97 6.56 8.26 -13.35
CA ASP A 97 6.09 9.21 -14.36
C ASP A 97 4.67 9.73 -14.08
N GLU A 98 4.06 9.33 -12.96
CA GLU A 98 2.67 9.67 -12.64
C GLU A 98 2.58 10.55 -11.39
N PRO A 99 1.87 11.69 -11.46
CA PRO A 99 1.69 12.53 -10.29
C PRO A 99 0.78 11.82 -9.27
N LEU A 100 1.13 11.95 -8.00
CA LEU A 100 0.19 11.71 -6.90
C LEU A 100 -0.94 12.76 -6.98
N SER A 101 -2.17 12.37 -6.66
CA SER A 101 -3.30 13.31 -6.63
C SER A 101 -3.05 14.42 -5.60
N ALA A 102 -3.64 15.60 -5.80
CA ALA A 102 -3.64 16.61 -4.76
C ALA A 102 -4.48 16.14 -3.56
N PRO A 103 -4.24 16.66 -2.33
CA PRO A 103 -5.04 16.29 -1.17
C PRO A 103 -6.54 16.47 -1.39
N GLY A 104 -7.31 15.38 -1.27
CA GLY A 104 -8.76 15.35 -1.51
C GLY A 104 -9.19 15.29 -2.98
N GLU A 105 -8.28 15.27 -3.94
CA GLU A 105 -8.59 15.12 -5.39
C GLU A 105 -8.47 13.68 -5.89
N GLY A 106 -7.99 12.75 -5.06
CA GLY A 106 -7.91 11.34 -5.39
C GLY A 106 -9.29 10.70 -5.63
N ALA A 107 -9.29 9.46 -6.13
CA ALA A 107 -10.52 8.74 -6.37
C ALA A 107 -11.37 8.61 -5.09
N LEU A 108 -12.68 8.82 -5.19
CA LEU A 108 -13.62 8.59 -4.09
C LEU A 108 -13.76 7.09 -3.86
N LEU A 109 -12.96 6.58 -2.92
CA LEU A 109 -12.92 5.17 -2.55
C LEU A 109 -13.73 4.90 -1.27
N GLU A 110 -14.50 3.83 -1.30
CA GLU A 110 -15.07 3.19 -0.13
C GLU A 110 -14.22 1.95 0.17
N LEU A 111 -13.39 2.05 1.22
CA LEU A 111 -12.56 0.94 1.68
C LEU A 111 -13.43 -0.01 2.50
N GLU A 112 -13.68 -1.21 1.97
CA GLU A 112 -14.50 -2.22 2.65
C GLU A 112 -13.64 -3.40 3.11
N GLU A 113 -14.00 -3.96 4.26
CA GLU A 113 -13.46 -5.24 4.70
C GLU A 113 -14.01 -6.36 3.82
N MET A 114 -13.22 -6.74 2.82
CA MET A 114 -13.50 -7.86 1.92
C MET A 114 -12.42 -8.92 2.07
N PRO A 115 -12.76 -10.17 2.44
CA PRO A 115 -11.80 -11.28 2.39
C PRO A 115 -11.24 -11.47 0.98
N THR A 116 -10.02 -12.01 0.88
CA THR A 116 -9.32 -12.20 -0.41
C THR A 116 -10.18 -12.93 -1.46
N ALA A 117 -10.88 -13.99 -1.07
CA ALA A 117 -11.75 -14.74 -1.98
C ALA A 117 -12.91 -13.88 -2.53
N GLN A 118 -13.49 -13.02 -1.69
CA GLN A 118 -14.55 -12.10 -2.09
C GLN A 118 -14.00 -11.01 -3.01
N TRP A 119 -12.80 -10.48 -2.72
CA TRP A 119 -12.14 -9.49 -3.57
C TRP A 119 -11.81 -10.05 -4.96
N VAL A 120 -11.29 -11.28 -5.03
CA VAL A 120 -11.04 -11.97 -6.30
C VAL A 120 -12.33 -12.15 -7.10
N ALA A 121 -13.42 -12.57 -6.45
CA ALA A 121 -14.73 -12.70 -7.10
C ALA A 121 -15.28 -11.35 -7.58
N PHE A 122 -15.12 -10.28 -6.79
CA PHE A 122 -15.54 -8.93 -7.13
C PHE A 122 -14.85 -8.42 -8.39
N LYS A 123 -13.52 -8.55 -8.48
CA LYS A 123 -12.75 -8.16 -9.67
C LYS A 123 -13.11 -8.96 -10.93
N ALA A 124 -13.52 -10.22 -10.76
CA ALA A 124 -13.83 -11.11 -11.89
C ALA A 124 -15.24 -10.93 -12.46
N GLY A 125 -16.16 -10.35 -11.68
CA GLY A 125 -17.56 -10.12 -12.07
C GLY A 125 -17.93 -8.67 -12.38
N GLY A 126 -16.96 -7.75 -12.27
CA GLY A 126 -17.10 -6.33 -12.61
C GLY A 126 -16.69 -6.01 -14.04
#